data_AF-A0A0A2TB51-F1
#
_entry.id   AF-A0A0A2TB51-F1
#
_cell.length_a   1.000
_cell.length_b   1.000
_cell.length_c   1.000
_cell.angle_alpha   90.00
_cell.angle_beta   90.00
_cell.angle_gamma   90.00
#
_symmetry.space_group_name_H-M   'P 1'
#
loop_
_entity.id
_entity.type
_entity.pdbx_description
1 polymer ?
#
loop_
_entity_poly.entity_id
_entity_poly.type
_entity_poly.pdbx_seq_one_letter_code
_entity_poly.pdbx_strand_id
1 'polypeptide(L)'
;MYYVPTFHPYPLNAPLYNAEMMSRSNQENGDQLVEVLLAGIKGKATTMDFYNRLAGLAPNQEAYNEIIATQNEERVFLRQFTDMYTALTGMQPVYQIDQARFASYEEGLQKVYEQQVRNYEECHKGYLLTQHLPLRDLFLGACNKEAEHAERFFSFDGRIELKDYGSEPFVLDIEEATTENDTFRTALWTGEHFQVTLMSIDVGDDIGLEIHPNVDQFLRIEQGQGLVQMGDTKNQVNFEEEVFDDYAIMVPAGKWHNVMNTGNLPLKLYAIYAPPEHPFGTVHKTKADALEAEGNS
;
A
#
# COMPACT_ATOMS: atom_id res chain seq x y z
N MET A 1 10.95 -23.47 -8.55
CA MET A 1 11.88 -24.07 -7.57
C MET A 1 12.64 -22.94 -6.92
N TYR A 2 12.39 -22.67 -5.64
CA TYR A 2 13.12 -21.64 -4.90
C TYR A 2 14.12 -22.31 -3.95
N TYR A 3 15.33 -21.76 -3.95
CA TYR A 3 16.54 -22.28 -3.31
C TYR A 3 16.50 -22.03 -1.80
N VAL A 4 16.78 -23.07 -1.01
CA VAL A 4 16.92 -23.00 0.46
C VAL A 4 18.40 -23.22 0.80
N PRO A 5 19.12 -22.26 1.41
CA PRO A 5 20.50 -22.49 1.82
C PRO A 5 20.58 -23.37 3.08
N THR A 6 21.38 -24.43 3.00
CA THR A 6 21.71 -25.33 4.11
C THR A 6 22.77 -24.73 5.03
N PHE A 7 22.52 -24.78 6.34
CA PHE A 7 23.49 -24.43 7.37
C PHE A 7 24.59 -25.52 7.49
N HIS A 8 25.86 -25.12 7.55
CA HIS A 8 26.98 -25.96 7.96
C HIS A 8 27.69 -25.32 9.17
N PRO A 9 27.96 -26.09 10.24
CA PRO A 9 28.63 -25.56 11.43
C PRO A 9 30.16 -25.55 11.25
N TYR A 10 30.81 -24.43 11.59
CA TYR A 10 32.27 -24.38 11.73
C TYR A 10 32.71 -24.61 13.19
N PRO A 11 33.88 -25.23 13.42
CA PRO A 11 34.28 -25.71 14.74
C PRO A 11 34.96 -24.63 15.60
N LEU A 12 34.74 -24.74 16.92
CA LEU A 12 35.39 -23.99 17.98
C LEU A 12 36.91 -24.25 17.99
N ASN A 13 37.70 -23.19 17.83
CA ASN A 13 38.97 -22.98 18.54
C ASN A 13 39.47 -21.55 18.30
N ALA A 14 39.49 -20.71 19.35
CA ALA A 14 40.13 -19.40 19.35
C ALA A 14 41.27 -19.38 20.38
N PRO A 15 42.43 -18.75 20.10
CA PRO A 15 43.52 -18.61 21.06
C PRO A 15 43.20 -17.54 22.11
N LEU A 16 43.79 -17.68 23.29
CA LEU A 16 43.67 -16.77 24.43
C LEU A 16 44.08 -15.34 24.05
N TYR A 17 43.12 -14.40 24.02
CA TYR A 17 43.33 -12.97 23.79
C TYR A 17 43.23 -12.17 25.11
N ASN A 18 44.12 -11.18 25.25
CA ASN A 18 44.40 -10.36 26.45
C ASN A 18 43.18 -9.65 27.08
N ALA A 19 43.08 -9.72 28.42
CA ALA A 19 42.01 -9.16 29.24
C ALA A 19 41.89 -7.61 29.21
N GLU A 20 42.94 -6.88 28.81
CA GLU A 20 42.91 -5.40 28.74
C GLU A 20 42.14 -4.88 27.51
N MET A 21 42.05 -5.65 26.42
CA MET A 21 41.19 -5.28 25.27
C MET A 21 39.71 -5.47 25.58
N MET A 22 39.36 -6.44 26.44
CA MET A 22 37.97 -6.70 26.83
C MET A 22 37.37 -5.59 27.71
N SER A 23 38.18 -4.89 28.50
CA SER A 23 37.69 -3.79 29.34
C SER A 23 37.28 -2.56 28.52
N ARG A 24 38.03 -2.24 27.45
CA ARG A 24 37.68 -1.15 26.53
C ARG A 24 36.49 -1.51 25.65
N SER A 25 36.44 -2.74 25.12
CA SER A 25 35.30 -3.20 24.30
C SER A 25 33.99 -3.27 25.09
N ASN A 26 34.05 -3.63 26.38
CA ASN A 26 32.85 -3.67 27.23
C ASN A 26 32.32 -2.27 27.58
N GLN A 27 33.19 -1.27 27.69
CA GLN A 27 32.78 0.11 27.92
C GLN A 27 32.24 0.76 26.64
N GLU A 28 32.89 0.55 25.50
CA GLU A 28 32.39 0.97 24.17
C GLU A 28 31.04 0.33 23.83
N ASN A 29 30.85 -0.97 24.13
CA ASN A 29 29.57 -1.63 23.95
C ASN A 29 28.49 -1.09 24.91
N GLY A 30 28.86 -0.68 26.11
CA GLY A 30 27.95 -0.07 27.08
C GLY A 30 27.44 1.30 26.61
N ASP A 31 28.34 2.15 26.13
CA ASP A 31 27.98 3.47 25.59
C ASP A 31 27.10 3.35 24.34
N GLN A 32 27.47 2.45 23.41
CA GLN A 32 26.66 2.17 22.22
C GLN A 32 25.26 1.62 22.56
N LEU A 33 25.13 0.81 23.60
CA LEU A 33 23.84 0.28 24.04
C LEU A 33 22.93 1.39 24.58
N VAL A 34 23.49 2.32 25.35
CA VAL A 34 22.74 3.50 25.84
C VAL A 34 22.28 4.37 24.68
N GLU A 35 23.13 4.58 23.68
CA GLU A 35 22.77 5.32 22.46
C GLU A 35 21.63 4.64 21.70
N VAL A 36 21.68 3.32 21.51
CA VAL A 36 20.62 2.59 20.81
C VAL A 36 19.31 2.56 21.59
N LEU A 37 19.36 2.49 22.93
CA LEU A 37 18.16 2.65 23.75
C LEU A 37 17.55 4.04 23.59
N LEU A 38 18.38 5.10 23.59
CA LEU A 38 17.90 6.46 23.37
C LEU A 38 17.32 6.66 21.97
N ALA A 39 17.96 6.08 20.94
CA ALA A 39 17.44 6.07 19.57
C ALA A 39 16.09 5.36 19.48
N GLY A 40 15.96 4.20 20.13
CA GLY A 40 14.68 3.50 20.28
C GLY A 40 13.62 4.39 20.92
N ILE A 41 13.89 4.99 22.09
CA ILE A 41 12.97 5.90 22.78
C ILE A 41 12.51 7.04 21.85
N LYS A 42 13.46 7.69 21.15
CA LYS A 42 13.15 8.75 20.19
C LYS A 42 12.27 8.26 19.05
N GLY A 43 12.60 7.11 18.46
CA GLY A 43 11.83 6.48 17.38
C GLY A 43 10.39 6.21 17.80
N LYS A 44 10.20 5.59 18.97
CA LYS A 44 8.87 5.28 19.51
C LYS A 44 8.04 6.52 19.82
N ALA A 45 8.66 7.52 20.44
CA ALA A 45 7.99 8.79 20.71
C ALA A 45 7.60 9.53 19.40
N THR A 46 8.43 9.44 18.37
CA THR A 46 8.16 9.99 17.03
C THR A 46 6.97 9.26 16.39
N THR A 47 6.95 7.93 16.42
CA THR A 47 5.81 7.12 15.94
C THR A 47 4.52 7.43 16.69
N MET A 48 4.58 7.62 18.02
CA MET A 48 3.41 8.02 18.80
C MET A 48 2.83 9.38 18.39
N ASP A 49 3.68 10.36 18.06
CA ASP A 49 3.25 11.65 17.51
C ASP A 49 2.56 11.48 16.16
N PHE A 50 3.13 10.66 15.25
CA PHE A 50 2.50 10.33 13.98
C PHE A 50 1.10 9.74 14.19
N TYR A 51 0.94 8.74 15.06
CA TYR A 51 -0.37 8.15 15.35
C TYR A 51 -1.38 9.15 15.90
N ASN A 52 -0.96 10.05 16.80
CA ASN A 52 -1.86 11.07 17.35
C ASN A 52 -2.42 11.98 16.26
N ARG A 53 -1.57 12.40 15.31
CA ARG A 53 -1.99 13.26 14.19
C ARG A 53 -2.81 12.49 13.16
N LEU A 54 -2.39 11.26 12.84
CA LEU A 54 -3.03 10.41 11.84
C LEU A 54 -4.44 9.99 12.26
N ALA A 55 -4.66 9.71 13.55
CA ALA A 55 -5.99 9.38 14.07
C ALA A 55 -7.02 10.49 13.80
N GLY A 56 -6.61 11.76 13.81
CA GLY A 56 -7.48 12.89 13.47
C GLY A 56 -7.85 12.99 11.98
N LEU A 57 -7.15 12.27 11.11
CA LEU A 57 -7.40 12.19 9.67
C LEU A 57 -8.06 10.88 9.25
N ALA A 58 -8.39 9.99 10.19
CA ALA A 58 -8.91 8.67 9.88
C ALA A 58 -10.23 8.76 9.07
N PRO A 59 -10.36 8.02 7.95
CA PRO A 59 -11.52 8.13 7.06
C PRO A 59 -12.79 7.51 7.66
N ASN A 60 -12.64 6.58 8.60
CA ASN A 60 -13.74 5.90 9.26
C ASN A 60 -13.34 5.44 10.69
N GLN A 61 -14.33 4.94 11.43
CA GLN A 61 -14.15 4.53 12.83
C GLN A 61 -13.23 3.29 12.98
N GLU A 62 -13.25 2.40 11.99
CA GLU A 62 -12.40 1.20 11.98
C GLU A 62 -10.93 1.60 11.90
N ALA A 63 -10.60 2.47 10.93
CA ALA A 63 -9.28 3.06 10.78
C ALA A 63 -8.80 3.80 12.04
N TYR A 64 -9.68 4.60 12.65
CA TYR A 64 -9.37 5.26 13.91
C TYR A 64 -9.02 4.24 15.02
N ASN A 65 -9.83 3.19 15.18
CA ASN A 65 -9.63 2.20 16.23
C ASN A 65 -8.33 1.42 16.04
N GLU A 66 -7.97 1.10 14.79
CA GLU A 66 -6.71 0.44 14.45
C GLU A 66 -5.49 1.28 14.83
N ILE A 67 -5.51 2.57 14.48
CA ILE A 67 -4.42 3.50 14.82
C ILE A 67 -4.25 3.58 16.33
N ILE A 68 -5.35 3.72 17.08
CA ILE A 68 -5.31 3.81 18.53
C ILE A 68 -4.85 2.48 19.17
N ALA A 69 -5.29 1.33 18.66
CA ALA A 69 -4.83 0.03 19.12
C ALA A 69 -3.31 -0.10 18.94
N THR A 70 -2.81 0.24 17.76
CA THR A 70 -1.38 0.17 17.44
C THR A 70 -0.55 1.16 18.25
N GLN A 71 -1.06 2.38 18.45
CA GLN A 71 -0.43 3.37 19.32
C GLN A 71 -0.33 2.89 20.78
N ASN A 72 -1.32 2.16 21.28
CA ASN A 72 -1.28 1.61 22.63
C ASN A 72 -0.22 0.51 22.78
N GLU A 73 -0.03 -0.33 21.77
CA GLU A 73 1.09 -1.29 21.72
C GLU A 73 2.44 -0.54 21.78
N GLU A 74 2.57 0.53 21.00
CA GLU A 74 3.82 1.30 20.91
C GLU A 74 4.18 2.00 22.24
N ARG A 75 3.16 2.48 22.96
CA ARG A 75 3.30 3.09 24.28
C ARG A 75 3.91 2.14 25.30
N VAL A 76 3.60 0.84 25.20
CA VAL A 76 4.17 -0.18 26.11
C VAL A 76 5.68 -0.25 25.93
N PHE A 77 6.16 -0.33 24.69
CA PHE A 77 7.59 -0.39 24.43
C PHE A 77 8.31 0.92 24.74
N LEU A 78 7.71 2.08 24.47
CA LEU A 78 8.30 3.37 24.86
C LEU A 78 8.59 3.41 26.37
N ARG A 79 7.65 2.93 27.18
CA ARG A 79 7.84 2.82 28.64
C ARG A 79 8.97 1.85 28.99
N GLN A 80 8.97 0.64 28.42
CA GLN A 80 9.99 -0.37 28.72
C GLN A 80 11.41 0.09 28.35
N PHE A 81 11.57 0.75 27.21
CA PHE A 81 12.86 1.33 26.81
C PHE A 81 13.29 2.46 27.76
N THR A 82 12.36 3.33 28.16
CA THR A 82 12.62 4.42 29.11
C THR A 82 13.05 3.90 30.49
N ASP A 83 12.35 2.89 31.00
CA ASP A 83 12.67 2.25 32.28
C ASP A 83 14.06 1.61 32.22
N MET A 84 14.38 0.93 31.12
CA MET A 84 15.68 0.29 30.92
C MET A 84 16.82 1.31 30.79
N TYR A 85 16.63 2.39 30.01
CA TYR A 85 17.58 3.48 29.90
C TYR A 85 17.85 4.12 31.27
N THR A 86 16.80 4.36 32.05
CA THR A 86 16.91 4.94 33.40
C THR A 86 17.64 3.99 34.34
N ALA A 87 17.39 2.69 34.26
CA ALA A 87 18.07 1.69 35.08
C ALA A 87 19.57 1.60 34.79
N LEU A 88 19.98 1.75 33.52
CA LEU A 88 21.38 1.68 33.12
C LEU A 88 22.15 2.98 33.39
N THR A 89 21.51 4.13 33.20
CA THR A 89 22.19 5.44 33.25
C THR A 89 21.98 6.19 34.56
N GLY A 90 20.93 5.84 35.32
CA GLY A 90 20.46 6.61 36.47
C GLY A 90 19.80 7.94 36.10
N MET A 91 19.58 8.22 34.80
CA MET A 91 19.05 9.48 34.30
C MET A 91 17.78 9.26 33.47
N GLN A 92 16.90 10.25 33.45
CA GLN A 92 15.79 10.27 32.49
C GLN A 92 16.31 10.57 31.08
N PRO A 93 15.75 9.93 30.04
CA PRO A 93 16.17 10.19 28.67
C PRO A 93 15.77 11.60 28.23
N VAL A 94 16.69 12.30 27.57
CA VAL A 94 16.43 13.62 26.97
C VAL A 94 16.55 13.48 25.45
N TYR A 95 15.47 13.75 24.74
CA TYR A 95 15.41 13.61 23.29
C TYR A 95 14.47 14.65 22.68
N GLN A 96 14.61 14.87 21.37
CA GLN A 96 13.69 15.65 20.56
C GLN A 96 13.10 14.73 19.50
N ILE A 97 11.78 14.74 19.37
CA ILE A 97 11.08 13.99 18.33
C ILE A 97 11.22 14.72 16.98
N ASP A 98 11.23 13.95 15.91
CA ASP A 98 11.07 14.51 14.57
C ASP A 98 9.57 14.76 14.33
N GLN A 99 9.23 15.92 13.78
CA GLN A 99 7.84 16.32 13.50
C GLN A 99 7.65 16.51 12.01
N ALA A 100 7.89 15.45 11.24
CA ALA A 100 7.62 15.47 9.81
C ALA A 100 6.12 15.76 9.56
N ARG A 101 5.86 16.70 8.66
CA ARG A 101 4.51 17.10 8.28
C ARG A 101 3.96 16.12 7.23
N PHE A 102 2.65 15.95 7.24
CA PHE A 102 1.87 15.28 6.22
C PHE A 102 0.49 15.96 6.17
N ALA A 103 -0.12 16.00 5.00
CA ALA A 103 -1.35 16.74 4.72
C ALA A 103 -2.59 15.84 4.58
N SER A 104 -2.40 14.57 4.24
CA SER A 104 -3.50 13.60 4.08
C SER A 104 -3.32 12.36 4.93
N TYR A 105 -4.37 11.53 4.99
CA TYR A 105 -4.35 10.26 5.71
C TYR A 105 -3.33 9.29 5.08
N GLU A 106 -3.31 9.21 3.75
CA GLU A 106 -2.44 8.35 2.95
C GLU A 106 -0.97 8.75 3.09
N GLU A 107 -0.67 10.06 2.99
CA GLU A 107 0.69 10.55 3.23
C GLU A 107 1.14 10.23 4.66
N GLY A 108 0.22 10.36 5.63
CA GLY A 108 0.49 10.00 7.02
C GLY A 108 0.76 8.51 7.24
N LEU A 109 0.01 7.61 6.56
CA LEU A 109 0.26 6.17 6.56
C LEU A 109 1.66 5.85 6.02
N GLN A 110 2.05 6.46 4.90
CA GLN A 110 3.38 6.30 4.34
C GLN A 110 4.48 6.75 5.32
N LYS A 111 4.29 7.89 6.01
CA LYS A 111 5.25 8.36 7.03
C LYS A 111 5.36 7.43 8.21
N VAL A 112 4.25 6.85 8.68
CA VAL A 112 4.25 5.83 9.72
C VAL A 112 5.00 4.59 9.27
N TYR A 113 4.73 4.08 8.06
CA TYR A 113 5.42 2.93 7.50
C TYR A 113 6.93 3.14 7.46
N GLU A 114 7.39 4.25 6.87
CA GLU A 114 8.81 4.60 6.80
C GLU A 114 9.45 4.68 8.20
N GLN A 115 8.72 5.22 9.18
CA GLN A 115 9.22 5.33 10.55
C GLN A 115 9.29 3.97 11.26
N GLN A 116 8.32 3.09 11.04
CA GLN A 116 8.31 1.72 11.57
C GLN A 116 9.49 0.90 11.02
N VAL A 117 9.78 1.01 9.73
CA VAL A 117 10.97 0.37 9.12
C VAL A 117 12.26 0.90 9.74
N ARG A 118 12.39 2.23 9.95
CA ARG A 118 13.55 2.81 10.65
C ARG A 118 13.68 2.30 12.09
N ASN A 119 12.57 2.22 12.82
CA ASN A 119 12.58 1.70 14.18
C ASN A 119 12.99 0.22 14.23
N TYR A 120 12.59 -0.58 13.24
CA TYR A 120 13.00 -1.97 13.10
C TYR A 120 14.53 -2.10 12.96
N GLU A 121 15.15 -1.26 12.14
CA GLU A 121 16.61 -1.28 11.95
C GLU A 121 17.35 -0.96 13.26
N GLU A 122 16.86 0.04 14.02
CA GLU A 122 17.46 0.45 15.29
C GLU A 122 17.31 -0.63 16.38
N CYS A 123 16.13 -1.24 16.52
CA CYS A 123 15.97 -2.32 17.49
C CYS A 123 16.82 -3.55 17.09
N HIS A 124 16.95 -3.84 15.80
CA HIS A 124 17.75 -4.95 15.31
C HIS A 124 19.24 -4.74 15.63
N LYS A 125 19.73 -3.51 15.47
CA LYS A 125 21.07 -3.11 15.92
C LYS A 125 21.24 -3.34 17.43
N GLY A 126 20.28 -2.94 18.25
CA GLY A 126 20.29 -3.17 19.70
C GLY A 126 20.33 -4.65 20.08
N TYR A 127 19.54 -5.48 19.39
CA TYR A 127 19.53 -6.93 19.54
C TYR A 127 20.91 -7.55 19.26
N LEU A 128 21.62 -7.08 18.24
CA LEU A 128 22.95 -7.60 17.88
C LEU A 128 24.05 -7.15 18.85
N LEU A 129 23.95 -5.95 19.43
CA LEU A 129 24.98 -5.37 20.31
C LEU A 129 25.02 -5.96 21.72
N THR A 130 23.92 -6.52 22.22
CA THR A 130 23.84 -6.98 23.61
C THR A 130 23.71 -8.51 23.75
N GLN A 131 24.45 -9.04 24.73
CA GLN A 131 24.29 -10.42 25.21
C GLN A 131 23.46 -10.51 26.50
N HIS A 132 23.05 -9.36 27.06
CA HIS A 132 22.24 -9.33 28.27
C HIS A 132 20.80 -9.72 27.93
N LEU A 133 20.37 -10.90 28.39
CA LEU A 133 19.10 -11.52 27.98
C LEU A 133 17.88 -10.59 28.11
N PRO A 134 17.61 -9.92 29.26
CA PRO A 134 16.48 -8.99 29.36
C PRO A 134 16.47 -7.86 28.32
N LEU A 135 17.65 -7.35 27.94
CA LEU A 135 17.77 -6.30 26.93
C LEU A 135 17.56 -6.87 25.53
N ARG A 136 18.14 -8.05 25.28
CA ARG A 136 18.01 -8.75 24.02
C ARG A 136 16.55 -9.11 23.73
N ASP A 137 15.82 -9.58 24.73
CA ASP A 137 14.39 -9.91 24.64
C ASP A 137 13.55 -8.65 24.39
N LEU A 138 13.88 -7.52 25.03
CA LEU A 138 13.22 -6.25 24.80
C LEU A 138 13.38 -5.78 23.34
N PHE A 139 14.61 -5.82 22.82
CA PHE A 139 14.87 -5.44 21.42
C PHE A 139 14.20 -6.39 20.44
N LEU A 140 14.25 -7.70 20.67
CA LEU A 140 13.57 -8.68 19.82
C LEU A 140 12.06 -8.46 19.80
N GLY A 141 11.46 -8.25 20.97
CA GLY A 141 10.03 -7.96 21.08
C GLY A 141 9.65 -6.68 20.33
N ALA A 142 10.46 -5.63 20.45
CA ALA A 142 10.26 -4.40 19.69
C ALA A 142 10.36 -4.64 18.18
N CYS A 143 11.38 -5.35 17.70
CA CYS A 143 11.53 -5.61 16.26
C CYS A 143 10.37 -6.39 15.66
N ASN A 144 9.90 -7.43 16.36
CA ASN A 144 8.73 -8.17 15.89
C ASN A 144 7.51 -7.27 15.78
N LYS A 145 7.37 -6.30 16.71
CA LYS A 145 6.27 -5.35 16.70
C LYS A 145 6.40 -4.26 15.67
N GLU A 146 7.58 -3.70 15.45
CA GLU A 146 7.79 -2.74 14.35
C GLU A 146 7.51 -3.40 12.99
N ALA A 147 7.92 -4.67 12.81
CA ALA A 147 7.62 -5.41 11.58
C ALA A 147 6.12 -5.67 11.41
N GLU A 148 5.44 -6.13 12.46
CA GLU A 148 3.98 -6.32 12.46
C GLU A 148 3.24 -5.00 12.18
N HIS A 149 3.69 -3.89 12.75
CA HIS A 149 3.08 -2.58 12.53
C HIS A 149 3.37 -2.05 11.13
N ALA A 150 4.58 -2.25 10.61
CA ALA A 150 4.92 -1.90 9.23
C ALA A 150 4.07 -2.70 8.23
N GLU A 151 3.93 -4.00 8.42
CA GLU A 151 3.02 -4.84 7.63
C GLU A 151 1.57 -4.39 7.80
N ARG A 152 1.15 -4.09 9.03
CA ARG A 152 -0.19 -3.56 9.31
C ARG A 152 -0.41 -2.30 8.51
N PHE A 153 0.40 -1.24 8.59
CA PHE A 153 0.17 0.00 7.82
C PHE A 153 0.50 -0.08 6.32
N PHE A 154 1.24 -1.11 5.89
CA PHE A 154 1.37 -1.48 4.49
C PHE A 154 0.10 -2.16 3.96
N SER A 155 -0.53 -3.00 4.79
CA SER A 155 -1.77 -3.74 4.50
C SER A 155 -3.05 -3.01 4.96
N PHE A 156 -2.91 -1.94 5.74
CA PHE A 156 -3.93 -0.99 6.14
C PHE A 156 -4.10 0.01 5.00
N ASP A 157 -4.32 -0.62 3.87
CA ASP A 157 -5.06 -0.22 2.72
C ASP A 157 -6.17 0.74 3.18
N GLY A 158 -5.86 2.02 3.05
CA GLY A 158 -6.88 3.03 2.84
C GLY A 158 -7.54 2.75 1.50
N ARG A 159 -8.22 1.59 1.38
CA ARG A 159 -8.95 1.17 0.18
C ARG A 159 -9.74 2.36 -0.25
N ILE A 160 -9.31 2.94 -1.34
CA ILE A 160 -9.94 4.11 -1.90
C ILE A 160 -11.38 3.66 -2.16
N GLU A 161 -12.33 4.33 -1.50
CA GLU A 161 -13.74 4.03 -1.71
C GLU A 161 -14.02 4.23 -3.20
N LEU A 162 -14.28 3.14 -3.92
CA LEU A 162 -14.51 3.19 -5.36
C LEU A 162 -15.84 3.90 -5.64
N LYS A 163 -15.74 5.21 -5.89
CA LYS A 163 -16.83 6.11 -6.24
C LYS A 163 -16.32 7.19 -7.18
N ASP A 164 -17.25 7.95 -7.74
CA ASP A 164 -16.90 9.08 -8.59
C ASP A 164 -16.48 10.28 -7.73
N TYR A 165 -15.21 10.65 -7.81
CA TYR A 165 -14.60 11.79 -7.11
C TYR A 165 -14.87 13.14 -7.79
N GLY A 166 -15.58 13.15 -8.92
CA GLY A 166 -15.97 14.36 -9.63
C GLY A 166 -14.78 15.04 -10.29
N SER A 167 -14.81 16.37 -10.39
CA SER A 167 -13.76 17.15 -11.05
C SER A 167 -12.65 17.63 -10.10
N GLU A 168 -12.62 17.13 -8.87
CA GLU A 168 -11.64 17.55 -7.86
C GLU A 168 -10.24 17.01 -8.19
N PRO A 169 -9.15 17.71 -7.80
CA PRO A 169 -7.80 17.17 -7.89
C PRO A 169 -7.70 15.82 -7.16
N PHE A 170 -7.36 14.77 -7.88
CA PHE A 170 -7.40 13.40 -7.38
C PHE A 170 -6.17 12.62 -7.84
N VAL A 171 -5.55 11.87 -6.92
CA VAL A 171 -4.38 11.03 -7.15
C VAL A 171 -4.64 9.71 -6.46
N LEU A 172 -4.39 8.61 -7.18
CA LEU A 172 -4.51 7.25 -6.66
C LEU A 172 -3.55 6.31 -7.38
N ASP A 173 -3.37 5.12 -6.83
CA ASP A 173 -2.89 3.97 -7.59
C ASP A 173 -4.04 3.43 -8.45
N ILE A 174 -3.92 3.57 -9.77
CA ILE A 174 -4.98 3.16 -10.71
C ILE A 174 -4.97 1.64 -10.94
N GLU A 175 -3.82 0.98 -10.84
CA GLU A 175 -3.69 -0.47 -11.01
C GLU A 175 -4.42 -1.17 -9.85
N GLU A 176 -4.15 -0.73 -8.62
CA GLU A 176 -4.83 -1.21 -7.42
C GLU A 176 -6.34 -0.96 -7.52
N ALA A 177 -6.79 0.28 -7.75
CA ALA A 177 -8.22 0.58 -7.83
C ALA A 177 -8.94 -0.23 -8.92
N THR A 178 -8.29 -0.44 -10.07
CA THR A 178 -8.85 -1.23 -11.18
C THR A 178 -8.98 -2.70 -10.83
N THR A 179 -7.95 -3.28 -10.21
CA THR A 179 -7.93 -4.71 -9.86
C THR A 179 -8.86 -5.04 -8.69
N GLU A 180 -9.08 -4.10 -7.77
CA GLU A 180 -10.04 -4.21 -6.66
C GLU A 180 -11.51 -4.03 -7.09
N ASN A 181 -11.78 -3.35 -8.21
CA ASN A 181 -13.15 -3.13 -8.66
C ASN A 181 -13.81 -4.43 -9.10
N ASP A 182 -14.87 -4.85 -8.42
CA ASP A 182 -15.68 -6.03 -8.78
C ASP A 182 -16.99 -5.71 -9.50
N THR A 183 -17.27 -4.43 -9.76
CA THR A 183 -18.46 -4.03 -10.51
C THR A 183 -18.21 -4.11 -12.01
N PHE A 184 -19.27 -4.34 -12.80
CA PHE A 184 -19.17 -4.25 -14.26
C PHE A 184 -18.66 -2.87 -14.70
N ARG A 185 -19.15 -1.79 -14.08
CA ARG A 185 -18.66 -0.43 -14.32
C ARG A 185 -18.79 0.43 -13.07
N THR A 186 -17.72 1.13 -12.68
CA THR A 186 -17.76 2.20 -11.68
C THR A 186 -17.10 3.44 -12.24
N ALA A 187 -17.82 4.57 -12.28
CA ALA A 187 -17.20 5.86 -12.54
C ALA A 187 -16.32 6.24 -11.35
N LEU A 188 -15.04 6.52 -11.62
CA LEU A 188 -14.05 6.88 -10.61
C LEU A 188 -13.80 8.39 -10.58
N TRP A 189 -13.80 9.05 -11.73
CA TRP A 189 -13.58 10.49 -11.82
C TRP A 189 -14.27 11.06 -13.05
N THR A 190 -15.08 12.10 -12.88
CA THR A 190 -15.81 12.75 -13.98
C THR A 190 -15.55 14.26 -13.97
N GLY A 191 -14.75 14.72 -14.93
CA GLY A 191 -14.49 16.14 -15.16
C GLY A 191 -15.26 16.71 -16.35
N GLU A 192 -14.89 17.92 -16.79
CA GLU A 192 -15.52 18.56 -17.96
C GLU A 192 -15.03 17.98 -19.29
N HIS A 193 -13.80 17.48 -19.34
CA HIS A 193 -13.13 17.09 -20.60
C HIS A 193 -12.87 15.60 -20.74
N PHE A 194 -12.87 14.84 -19.64
CA PHE A 194 -12.80 13.40 -19.69
C PHE A 194 -13.42 12.76 -18.44
N GLN A 195 -13.68 11.46 -18.54
CA GLN A 195 -14.14 10.61 -17.45
C GLN A 195 -13.28 9.36 -17.37
N VAL A 196 -13.01 8.88 -16.14
CA VAL A 196 -12.34 7.62 -15.87
C VAL A 196 -13.34 6.64 -15.25
N THR A 197 -13.43 5.44 -15.81
CA THR A 197 -14.25 4.35 -15.27
C THR A 197 -13.41 3.10 -15.04
N LEU A 198 -13.81 2.29 -14.07
CA LEU A 198 -13.23 0.98 -13.76
C LEU A 198 -14.22 -0.10 -14.18
N MET A 199 -13.73 -1.22 -14.69
CA MET A 199 -14.56 -2.31 -15.16
C MET A 199 -13.98 -3.67 -14.76
N SER A 200 -14.89 -4.60 -14.46
CA SER A 200 -14.59 -6.02 -14.26
C SER A 200 -15.49 -6.84 -15.17
N ILE A 201 -14.88 -7.50 -16.16
CA ILE A 201 -15.60 -8.34 -17.11
C ILE A 201 -15.42 -9.80 -16.71
N ASP A 202 -16.52 -10.47 -16.38
CA ASP A 202 -16.50 -11.87 -16.00
C ASP A 202 -16.01 -12.77 -17.15
N VAL A 203 -15.58 -13.98 -16.79
CA VAL A 203 -15.03 -14.94 -17.75
C VAL A 203 -16.08 -15.31 -18.79
N GLY A 204 -15.76 -15.12 -20.07
CA GLY A 204 -16.66 -15.38 -21.19
C GLY A 204 -17.68 -14.28 -21.47
N ASP A 205 -17.73 -13.23 -20.64
CA ASP A 205 -18.49 -12.03 -20.94
C ASP A 205 -17.67 -11.04 -21.78
N ASP A 206 -18.35 -9.99 -22.25
CA ASP A 206 -17.77 -8.86 -22.95
C ASP A 206 -18.34 -7.54 -22.42
N ILE A 207 -17.73 -6.42 -22.81
CA ILE A 207 -18.29 -5.09 -22.57
C ILE A 207 -19.65 -4.97 -23.28
N GLY A 208 -19.68 -5.37 -24.55
CA GLY A 208 -20.80 -5.17 -25.45
C GLY A 208 -20.33 -4.42 -26.69
N LEU A 209 -21.00 -4.65 -27.82
CA LEU A 209 -20.67 -3.96 -29.06
C LEU A 209 -21.22 -2.52 -29.02
N GLU A 210 -20.34 -1.57 -28.75
CA GLU A 210 -20.63 -0.16 -28.51
C GLU A 210 -20.10 0.74 -29.65
N ILE A 211 -20.61 1.98 -29.72
CA ILE A 211 -20.09 3.05 -30.58
C ILE A 211 -20.33 4.41 -29.92
N HIS A 212 -19.29 5.24 -29.87
CA HIS A 212 -19.41 6.62 -29.39
C HIS A 212 -19.12 7.60 -30.54
N PRO A 213 -20.13 8.30 -31.09
CA PRO A 213 -19.94 9.14 -32.28
C PRO A 213 -18.96 10.31 -32.10
N ASN A 214 -18.83 10.81 -30.88
CA ASN A 214 -18.09 12.04 -30.57
C ASN A 214 -17.06 11.88 -29.44
N VAL A 215 -16.79 10.65 -29.00
CA VAL A 215 -15.92 10.37 -27.84
C VAL A 215 -14.82 9.43 -28.29
N ASP A 216 -13.58 9.87 -28.12
CA ASP A 216 -12.45 8.96 -28.15
C ASP A 216 -12.39 8.22 -26.80
N GLN A 217 -12.14 6.93 -26.85
CA GLN A 217 -12.02 6.10 -25.66
C GLN A 217 -10.64 5.43 -25.63
N PHE A 218 -10.02 5.48 -24.47
CA PHE A 218 -8.81 4.73 -24.14
C PHE A 218 -9.19 3.65 -23.13
N LEU A 219 -8.73 2.42 -23.32
CA LEU A 219 -8.83 1.37 -22.31
C LEU A 219 -7.44 0.83 -21.99
N ARG A 220 -7.19 0.49 -20.73
CA ARG A 220 -5.98 -0.22 -20.30
C ARG A 220 -6.36 -1.43 -19.48
N ILE A 221 -5.76 -2.57 -19.81
CA ILE A 221 -5.93 -3.83 -19.09
C ILE A 221 -4.90 -3.88 -17.97
N GLU A 222 -5.36 -4.11 -16.74
CA GLU A 222 -4.52 -4.29 -15.54
C GLU A 222 -4.54 -5.76 -15.03
N GLN A 223 -5.47 -6.58 -15.53
CA GLN A 223 -5.47 -8.01 -15.22
C GLN A 223 -6.26 -8.80 -16.26
N GLY A 224 -5.72 -9.97 -16.63
CA GLY A 224 -6.43 -10.96 -17.44
C GLY A 224 -6.02 -10.90 -18.91
N GLN A 225 -6.86 -11.51 -19.75
CA GLN A 225 -6.64 -11.58 -21.19
C GLN A 225 -7.97 -11.45 -21.91
N GLY A 226 -7.95 -10.78 -23.04
CA GLY A 226 -9.14 -10.51 -23.82
C GLY A 226 -8.88 -10.45 -25.31
N LEU A 227 -9.96 -10.22 -26.04
CA LEU A 227 -9.96 -9.98 -27.47
C LEU A 227 -10.63 -8.64 -27.73
N VAL A 228 -9.91 -7.71 -28.34
CA VAL A 228 -10.47 -6.44 -28.80
C VAL A 228 -10.90 -6.59 -30.25
N GLN A 229 -12.08 -6.07 -30.58
CA GLN A 229 -12.60 -6.01 -31.94
C GLN A 229 -13.00 -4.58 -32.28
N MET A 230 -12.66 -4.09 -33.46
CA MET A 230 -13.05 -2.74 -33.93
C MET A 230 -13.42 -2.71 -35.41
N GLY A 231 -14.29 -1.77 -35.79
CA GLY A 231 -14.76 -1.62 -37.17
C GLY A 231 -15.48 -0.31 -37.49
N ASP A 232 -15.66 -0.05 -38.78
CA ASP A 232 -16.43 1.11 -39.28
C ASP A 232 -17.94 0.92 -39.19
N THR A 233 -18.41 -0.33 -39.18
CA THR A 233 -19.85 -0.64 -39.09
C THR A 233 -20.10 -1.81 -38.15
N LYS A 234 -21.30 -1.87 -37.58
CA LYS A 234 -21.73 -2.93 -36.65
C LYS A 234 -21.50 -4.36 -37.16
N ASN A 235 -21.58 -4.55 -38.48
CA ASN A 235 -21.45 -5.86 -39.12
C ASN A 235 -20.05 -6.10 -39.73
N GLN A 236 -19.11 -5.17 -39.55
CA GLN A 236 -17.76 -5.23 -40.13
C GLN A 236 -16.70 -4.79 -39.11
N VAL A 237 -16.54 -5.58 -38.04
CA VAL A 237 -15.39 -5.50 -37.13
C VAL A 237 -14.22 -6.27 -37.76
N ASN A 238 -13.33 -5.55 -38.44
CA ASN A 238 -12.25 -6.12 -39.25
C ASN A 238 -10.87 -5.99 -38.60
N PHE A 239 -10.78 -5.27 -37.48
CA PHE A 239 -9.62 -5.23 -36.61
C PHE A 239 -9.89 -6.14 -35.41
N GLU A 240 -8.98 -7.06 -35.14
CA GLU A 240 -9.08 -8.02 -34.03
C GLU A 240 -7.68 -8.30 -33.49
N GLU A 241 -7.47 -8.11 -32.19
CA GLU A 241 -6.19 -8.34 -31.53
C GLU A 241 -6.39 -8.95 -30.14
N GLU A 242 -5.50 -9.86 -29.76
CA GLU A 242 -5.43 -10.35 -28.37
C GLU A 242 -4.79 -9.28 -27.49
N VAL A 243 -5.36 -9.07 -26.31
CA VAL A 243 -4.91 -8.09 -25.33
C VAL A 243 -4.66 -8.77 -23.99
N PHE A 244 -3.65 -8.31 -23.28
CA PHE A 244 -3.21 -8.85 -22.01
C PHE A 244 -3.02 -7.72 -21.01
N ASP A 245 -2.69 -8.09 -19.78
CA ASP A 245 -2.12 -7.17 -18.81
C ASP A 245 -1.07 -6.22 -19.44
N ASP A 246 -1.06 -4.97 -18.97
CA ASP A 246 -0.30 -3.82 -19.49
C ASP A 246 -0.67 -3.30 -20.89
N TYR A 247 -1.63 -3.92 -21.60
CA TYR A 247 -1.98 -3.47 -22.94
C TYR A 247 -2.92 -2.26 -22.90
N ALA A 248 -2.67 -1.32 -23.82
CA ALA A 248 -3.52 -0.16 -24.05
C ALA A 248 -4.29 -0.30 -25.38
N ILE A 249 -5.53 0.14 -25.37
CA ILE A 249 -6.47 0.09 -26.48
C ILE A 249 -6.93 1.52 -26.76
N MET A 250 -6.70 2.02 -27.97
CA MET A 250 -7.20 3.31 -28.42
C MET A 250 -8.36 3.10 -29.37
N VAL A 251 -9.55 3.56 -28.99
CA VAL A 251 -10.78 3.51 -29.78
C VAL A 251 -11.10 4.93 -30.28
N PRO A 252 -10.92 5.20 -31.58
CA PRO A 252 -11.32 6.49 -32.15
C PRO A 252 -12.84 6.69 -32.13
N ALA A 253 -13.27 7.95 -32.00
CA ALA A 253 -14.67 8.32 -32.11
C ALA A 253 -15.31 7.78 -33.41
N GLY A 254 -16.52 7.25 -33.28
CA GLY A 254 -17.30 6.67 -34.37
C GLY A 254 -16.93 5.24 -34.75
N LYS A 255 -16.01 4.58 -34.04
CA LYS A 255 -15.71 3.17 -34.24
C LYS A 255 -16.63 2.27 -33.42
N TRP A 256 -17.18 1.27 -34.10
CA TRP A 256 -17.79 0.12 -33.42
C TRP A 256 -16.68 -0.67 -32.76
N HIS A 257 -16.84 -1.02 -31.49
CA HIS A 257 -15.82 -1.75 -30.74
C HIS A 257 -16.42 -2.64 -29.65
N ASN A 258 -15.67 -3.68 -29.27
CA ASN A 258 -15.99 -4.56 -28.15
C ASN A 258 -14.68 -5.10 -27.55
N VAL A 259 -14.71 -5.43 -26.26
CA VAL A 259 -13.64 -6.17 -25.58
C VAL A 259 -14.28 -7.37 -24.88
N MET A 260 -13.84 -8.57 -25.24
CA MET A 260 -14.32 -9.82 -24.66
C MET A 260 -13.26 -10.43 -23.75
N ASN A 261 -13.66 -10.94 -22.59
CA ASN A 261 -12.78 -11.71 -21.73
C ASN A 261 -12.65 -13.14 -22.28
N THR A 262 -11.47 -13.46 -22.80
CA THR A 262 -11.11 -14.79 -23.34
C THR A 262 -10.27 -15.60 -22.36
N GLY A 263 -10.09 -15.09 -21.14
CA GLY A 263 -9.29 -15.68 -20.07
C GLY A 263 -10.03 -16.67 -19.19
N ASN A 264 -9.39 -16.97 -18.06
CA ASN A 264 -9.90 -17.83 -17.00
C ASN A 264 -10.05 -17.10 -15.65
N LEU A 265 -9.82 -15.79 -15.63
CA LEU A 265 -10.01 -14.89 -14.50
C LEU A 265 -10.79 -13.65 -14.99
N PRO A 266 -11.44 -12.88 -14.10
CA PRO A 266 -12.04 -11.61 -14.47
C PRO A 266 -11.02 -10.68 -15.14
N LEU A 267 -11.42 -10.07 -16.26
CA LEU A 267 -10.63 -9.08 -16.98
C LEU A 267 -10.86 -7.72 -16.30
N LYS A 268 -9.81 -7.19 -15.68
CA LYS A 268 -9.83 -5.91 -14.97
C LYS A 268 -9.23 -4.85 -15.87
N LEU A 269 -9.97 -3.78 -16.09
CA LEU A 269 -9.55 -2.70 -16.97
C LEU A 269 -10.15 -1.38 -16.51
N TYR A 270 -9.47 -0.27 -16.84
CA TYR A 270 -10.07 1.05 -16.74
C TYR A 270 -10.23 1.66 -18.12
N ALA A 271 -11.20 2.56 -18.26
CA ALA A 271 -11.44 3.32 -19.47
C ALA A 271 -11.38 4.82 -19.20
N ILE A 272 -10.85 5.58 -20.16
CA ILE A 272 -10.90 7.04 -20.20
C ILE A 272 -11.72 7.45 -21.43
N TYR A 273 -12.79 8.20 -21.20
CA TYR A 273 -13.65 8.77 -22.24
C TYR A 273 -13.34 10.25 -22.37
N ALA A 274 -13.13 10.77 -23.58
CA ALA A 274 -12.97 12.20 -23.82
C ALA A 274 -13.87 12.69 -24.97
N PRO A 275 -14.94 13.46 -24.71
CA PRO A 275 -15.46 13.92 -23.41
C PRO A 275 -16.10 12.81 -22.54
N PRO A 276 -16.55 13.11 -21.30
CA PRO A 276 -17.29 12.15 -20.46
C PRO A 276 -18.49 11.52 -21.18
N GLU A 277 -18.70 10.22 -20.98
CA GLU A 277 -19.78 9.46 -21.63
C GLU A 277 -20.94 9.15 -20.67
N HIS A 278 -20.64 8.73 -19.43
CA HIS A 278 -21.66 8.31 -18.46
C HIS A 278 -21.97 9.40 -17.44
N PRO A 279 -23.18 9.40 -16.83
CA PRO A 279 -23.51 10.32 -15.75
C PRO A 279 -22.53 10.23 -14.56
N PHE A 280 -22.31 11.36 -13.87
CA PHE A 280 -21.54 11.39 -12.63
C PHE A 280 -22.08 10.37 -11.60
N GLY A 281 -21.19 9.63 -10.96
CA GLY A 281 -21.56 8.64 -9.93
C GLY A 281 -22.14 7.34 -10.48
N THR A 282 -21.99 7.08 -11.79
CA THR A 282 -22.47 5.83 -12.41
C THR A 282 -21.81 4.61 -11.75
N VAL A 283 -22.64 3.68 -11.28
CA VAL A 283 -22.20 2.36 -10.82
C VAL A 283 -23.16 1.31 -11.38
N HIS A 284 -22.65 0.45 -12.25
CA HIS A 284 -23.33 -0.73 -12.76
C HIS A 284 -22.71 -1.94 -12.10
N LYS A 285 -23.43 -2.56 -11.15
CA LYS A 285 -22.92 -3.74 -10.45
C LYS A 285 -22.79 -4.92 -11.40
N THR A 286 -23.73 -5.04 -12.32
CA THR A 286 -23.78 -6.11 -13.32
C THR A 286 -23.84 -5.54 -14.73
N LYS A 287 -23.50 -6.37 -15.71
CA LYS A 287 -23.68 -6.06 -17.13
C LYS A 287 -25.14 -5.74 -17.47
N ALA A 288 -26.09 -6.43 -16.84
CA ALA A 288 -27.52 -6.20 -17.06
C ALA A 288 -27.93 -4.77 -16.66
N ASP A 289 -27.40 -4.26 -15.54
CA ASP A 289 -27.65 -2.88 -15.09
C ASP A 289 -27.15 -1.86 -16.13
N ALA A 290 -25.98 -2.11 -16.72
CA ALA A 290 -25.41 -1.26 -17.76
C ALA A 290 -26.26 -1.26 -19.04
N LEU A 291 -26.67 -2.44 -19.51
CA LEU A 291 -27.51 -2.58 -20.70
C LEU A 291 -28.89 -1.93 -20.52
N GLU A 292 -29.47 -1.99 -19.31
CA GLU A 292 -30.74 -1.31 -19.00
C GLU A 292 -30.59 0.21 -19.03
N ALA A 293 -29.48 0.76 -18.52
CA ALA A 293 -29.22 2.19 -18.54
C ALA A 293 -29.00 2.71 -19.98
N GLU A 294 -28.22 2.00 -20.77
CA GLU A 294 -27.88 2.40 -22.16
C GLU A 294 -29.05 2.19 -23.12
N GLY A 295 -29.91 1.18 -22.91
CA GLY A 295 -31.12 0.97 -23.72
C GLY A 295 -32.21 2.02 -23.51
N ASN A 296 -32.13 2.80 -22.43
CA ASN A 296 -33.05 3.89 -22.10
C ASN A 296 -32.52 5.29 -22.48
N SER A 297 -31.34 5.37 -23.12
CA SER A 297 -30.64 6.62 -23.45
C SER A 297 -30.78 7.04 -24.93
#